data_AF-R7GJN2-F1
#
_entry.id   AF-R7GJN2-F1
#
_cell.length_a   1.000
_cell.length_b   1.000
_cell.length_c   1.000
_cell.angle_alpha   90.00
_cell.angle_beta   90.00
_cell.angle_gamma   90.00
#
_symmetry.space_group_name_H-M   'P 1'
#
loop_
_entity.id
_entity.type
_entity.pdbx_description
1 polymer ?
#
loop_
_entity_poly.entity_id
_entity_poly.type
_entity_poly.pdbx_seq_one_letter_code
_entity_poly.pdbx_strand_id
1 'polypeptide(L)'
;MSESTEMYLETILVIQKKKGHVRSIDIAREMNFSKPTISQQMKRLKEKELINMDEDGAITLTDAGAKIANMIFERHTELRNILIHIGVSESTASQDACRIEHYISPETFEALKAYFKNKI
;
A
#
# COMPACT_ATOMS: atom_id res chain seq x y z
N MET A 1 -6.66 -4.01 -11.74
CA MET A 1 -5.25 -4.02 -11.26
C MET A 1 -5.07 -5.30 -10.45
N SER A 2 -3.85 -5.81 -10.24
CA SER A 2 -3.65 -6.98 -9.37
C SER A 2 -3.32 -6.56 -7.93
N GLU A 3 -3.78 -7.31 -6.93
CA GLU A 3 -3.41 -7.17 -5.51
C GLU A 3 -1.90 -6.99 -5.34
N SER A 4 -1.11 -7.84 -6.00
CA SER A 4 0.34 -7.74 -5.95
C SER A 4 0.87 -6.38 -6.42
N THR A 5 0.26 -5.76 -7.44
CA THR A 5 0.67 -4.42 -7.90
C THR A 5 0.35 -3.37 -6.85
N GLU A 6 -0.84 -3.45 -6.25
CA GLU A 6 -1.30 -2.53 -5.20
C GLU A 6 -0.40 -2.59 -3.97
N MET A 7 -0.08 -3.80 -3.48
CA MET A 7 0.84 -3.98 -2.34
C MET A 7 2.22 -3.35 -2.57
N TYR A 8 2.79 -3.48 -3.79
CA TYR A 8 4.08 -2.85 -4.09
C TYR A 8 3.99 -1.33 -4.06
N LEU A 9 2.94 -0.74 -4.64
CA LEU A 9 2.77 0.71 -4.67
C LEU A 9 2.53 1.28 -3.28
N GLU A 10 1.71 0.61 -2.47
CA GLU A 10 1.49 0.99 -1.08
C GLU A 10 2.79 0.87 -0.26
N THR A 11 3.54 -0.22 -0.41
CA THR A 11 4.84 -0.40 0.26
C THR A 11 5.81 0.72 -0.09
N ILE A 12 5.89 1.11 -1.37
CA ILE A 12 6.73 2.23 -1.81
C ILE A 12 6.28 3.53 -1.12
N LEU A 13 4.98 3.81 -1.08
CA LEU A 13 4.44 4.99 -0.40
C LEU A 13 4.76 5.00 1.10
N VAL A 14 4.62 3.86 1.78
CA VAL A 14 4.89 3.71 3.21
C VAL A 14 6.38 3.95 3.50
N ILE A 15 7.27 3.35 2.73
CA ILE A 15 8.72 3.56 2.88
C ILE A 15 9.07 5.02 2.59
N GLN A 16 8.50 5.61 1.53
CA GLN A 16 8.72 7.01 1.18
C GLN A 16 8.29 7.95 2.32
N LYS A 17 7.13 7.71 2.94
CA LYS A 17 6.65 8.48 4.10
C LYS A 17 7.56 8.30 5.33
N LYS A 18 8.12 7.11 5.55
CA LYS A 18 8.98 6.80 6.71
C LYS A 18 10.42 7.32 6.55
N LYS A 19 11.00 7.25 5.35
CA LYS A 19 12.44 7.47 5.11
C LYS A 19 12.78 8.60 4.13
N GLY A 20 11.79 9.13 3.43
CA GLY A 20 11.98 10.14 2.37
C GLY A 20 12.54 9.59 1.04
N HIS A 21 13.10 8.38 1.04
CA HIS A 21 13.67 7.73 -0.15
C HIS A 21 13.35 6.24 -0.15
N VAL A 22 13.29 5.63 -1.34
CA VAL A 22 12.95 4.21 -1.51
C VAL A 22 13.96 3.55 -2.44
N ARG A 23 14.48 2.38 -2.05
CA ARG A 23 15.30 1.51 -2.91
C ARG A 23 14.71 0.09 -2.92
N SER A 24 15.06 -0.69 -3.95
CA SER A 24 14.62 -2.10 -4.07
C SER A 24 14.97 -2.95 -2.84
N ILE A 25 16.06 -2.64 -2.13
CA ILE A 25 16.44 -3.37 -0.91
C ILE A 25 15.52 -3.07 0.27
N ASP A 26 14.94 -1.87 0.34
CA ASP A 26 13.96 -1.51 1.37
C ASP A 26 12.66 -2.27 1.12
N ILE A 27 12.19 -2.29 -0.13
CA ILE A 27 10.97 -3.01 -0.53
C ILE A 27 11.13 -4.52 -0.28
N ALA A 28 12.29 -5.10 -0.63
CA ALA A 28 12.61 -6.50 -0.38
C ALA A 28 12.52 -6.87 1.11
N ARG A 29 13.03 -5.98 1.97
CA ARG A 29 12.99 -6.16 3.43
C ARG A 29 11.58 -6.03 3.99
N GLU A 30 10.84 -4.98 3.59
CA GLU A 30 9.49 -4.72 4.10
C GLU A 30 8.52 -5.85 3.71
N MET A 31 8.62 -6.35 2.47
CA MET A 31 7.73 -7.39 1.95
C MET A 31 8.24 -8.83 2.16
N ASN A 32 9.41 -8.99 2.78
CA ASN A 32 10.07 -10.28 2.97
C ASN A 32 10.23 -11.09 1.65
N PHE A 33 10.65 -10.42 0.58
CA PHE A 33 10.89 -11.02 -0.72
C PHE A 33 12.36 -10.94 -1.15
N SER A 34 12.75 -11.82 -2.08
CA SER A 34 14.11 -11.83 -2.61
C SER A 34 14.41 -10.60 -3.46
N LYS A 35 15.67 -10.16 -3.50
CA LYS A 35 16.11 -9.06 -4.37
C LYS A 35 15.76 -9.30 -5.85
N PRO A 36 16.00 -10.50 -6.45
CA PRO A 36 15.57 -10.77 -7.83
C PRO A 36 14.07 -10.59 -8.05
N THR A 37 13.24 -11.04 -7.11
CA THR A 37 11.79 -10.87 -7.18
C THR A 37 11.43 -9.39 -7.25
N ILE A 38 11.95 -8.57 -6.33
CA ILE A 38 11.66 -7.13 -6.31
C ILE A 38 12.15 -6.45 -7.59
N SER A 39 13.37 -6.73 -8.03
CA SER A 39 13.91 -6.15 -9.27
C SER A 39 13.02 -6.44 -10.48
N GLN A 40 12.50 -7.67 -10.61
CA GLN A 40 11.57 -8.01 -11.68
C GLN A 40 10.26 -7.22 -11.58
N GLN A 41 9.71 -7.06 -10.37
CA GLN A 41 8.45 -6.34 -10.18
C GLN A 41 8.62 -4.84 -10.38
N MET A 42 9.73 -4.24 -9.93
CA MET A 42 10.02 -2.83 -10.20
C MET A 42 10.16 -2.55 -11.69
N LYS A 43 10.78 -3.46 -12.45
CA LYS A 43 10.81 -3.36 -13.92
C LYS A 43 9.39 -3.32 -14.50
N ARG A 44 8.51 -4.23 -14.06
CA ARG A 44 7.10 -4.27 -14.51
C ARG A 44 6.31 -3.02 -14.13
N LEU A 45 6.52 -2.47 -12.93
CA LEU A 45 5.86 -1.23 -12.52
C LEU A 45 6.35 -0.02 -13.32
N LYS A 46 7.65 0.02 -13.66
CA LYS A 46 8.23 1.05 -14.52
C LYS A 46 7.68 0.95 -15.95
N GLU A 47 7.58 -0.25 -16.51
CA GLU A 47 6.96 -0.50 -17.83
C GLU A 47 5.48 -0.09 -17.86
N LYS A 48 4.79 -0.13 -16.72
CA LYS A 48 3.40 0.35 -16.56
C LYS A 48 3.30 1.84 -16.23
N GLU A 49 4.41 2.57 -16.18
CA GLU A 49 4.46 4.00 -15.84
C GLU A 49 3.90 4.34 -14.45
N LEU A 50 3.99 3.38 -13.51
CA LEU A 50 3.53 3.56 -12.13
C LEU A 50 4.65 4.02 -11.19
N ILE A 51 5.91 3.80 -11.58
CA ILE A 51 7.09 4.26 -10.84
C ILE A 51 8.14 4.81 -11.80
N ASN A 52 9.00 5.67 -11.28
CA ASN A 52 10.28 6.01 -11.86
C ASN A 52 11.40 5.30 -11.09
N MET A 53 12.50 5.05 -11.79
CA MET A 53 13.75 4.58 -11.20
C MET A 53 14.91 5.30 -11.90
N ASP A 54 15.68 6.04 -11.12
CA ASP A 54 16.86 6.79 -11.59
C ASP A 54 18.12 5.91 -11.72
N GLU A 55 19.24 6.51 -12.10
CA GLU A 55 20.52 5.82 -12.31
C GLU A 55 21.10 5.25 -11.00
N ASP A 56 20.80 5.87 -9.86
CA ASP A 56 21.22 5.43 -8.53
C ASP A 56 20.30 4.35 -7.92
N GLY A 57 19.24 4.00 -8.65
CA GLY A 57 18.23 3.02 -8.24
C GLY A 57 17.25 3.53 -7.19
N ALA A 58 17.12 4.85 -7.04
CA ALA A 58 16.07 5.45 -6.23
C ALA A 58 14.72 5.32 -6.95
N ILE A 59 13.69 4.96 -6.19
CA ILE A 59 12.36 4.68 -6.69
C ILE A 59 11.41 5.78 -6.23
N THR A 60 10.63 6.33 -7.15
CA THR A 60 9.57 7.29 -6.85
C THR A 60 8.27 6.87 -7.52
N LEU A 61 7.14 7.11 -6.88
CA LEU A 61 5.84 6.95 -7.54
C LEU A 61 5.66 8.02 -8.63
N THR A 62 5.09 7.63 -9.77
CA THR A 62 4.51 8.62 -10.71
C THR A 62 3.19 9.13 -10.16
N ASP A 63 2.59 10.15 -10.76
CA ASP A 63 1.27 10.64 -10.34
C ASP A 63 0.21 9.52 -10.41
N ALA A 64 0.28 8.68 -11.46
CA ALA A 64 -0.60 7.53 -11.61
C ALA A 64 -0.37 6.47 -10.50
N GLY A 65 0.89 6.15 -10.21
CA GLY A 65 1.24 5.23 -9.12
C GLY A 65 0.85 5.77 -7.75
N ALA A 66 1.07 7.07 -7.51
CA ALA A 66 0.74 7.74 -6.27
C ALA A 66 -0.78 7.78 -6.04
N LYS A 67 -1.58 7.99 -7.08
CA LYS A 67 -3.04 7.94 -6.97
C LYS A 67 -3.52 6.58 -6.45
N ILE A 68 -2.97 5.49 -7.01
CA ILE A 68 -3.33 4.13 -6.60
C ILE A 68 -2.81 3.85 -5.19
N ALA A 69 -1.55 4.16 -4.91
CA ALA A 69 -0.93 3.94 -3.60
C ALA A 69 -1.70 4.66 -2.49
N ASN A 70 -2.09 5.92 -2.69
CA ASN A 70 -2.84 6.67 -1.70
C ASN A 70 -4.27 6.13 -1.51
N MET A 71 -4.93 5.68 -2.57
CA MET A 71 -6.24 5.03 -2.48
C MET A 71 -6.19 3.75 -1.64
N ILE A 72 -5.17 2.92 -1.85
CA ILE A 72 -4.99 1.68 -1.08
C ILE A 72 -4.63 1.99 0.38
N PHE A 73 -3.69 2.92 0.60
CA PHE A 73 -3.31 3.36 1.94
C PHE A 73 -4.47 4.01 2.72
N GLU A 74 -5.36 4.75 2.05
CA GLU A 74 -6.60 5.25 2.65
C GLU A 74 -7.48 4.10 3.11
N ARG A 75 -7.69 3.09 2.26
CA ARG A 75 -8.47 1.91 2.64
C ARG A 75 -7.85 1.17 3.83
N HIS A 76 -6.53 0.98 3.81
CA HIS A 76 -5.79 0.41 4.93
C HIS A 76 -6.08 1.13 6.24
N THR A 77 -5.88 2.45 6.24
CA THR A 77 -5.96 3.28 7.45
C THR A 77 -7.38 3.37 7.99
N GLU A 78 -8.37 3.54 7.12
CA GLU A 78 -9.79 3.55 7.51
C GLU A 78 -10.22 2.20 8.08
N LEU A 79 -9.91 1.09 7.39
CA LEU A 79 -10.24 -0.25 7.89
C LEU A 79 -9.55 -0.56 9.21
N ARG A 80 -8.26 -0.22 9.36
CA ARG A 80 -7.54 -0.38 10.63
C ARG A 80 -8.24 0.37 11.75
N ASN A 81 -8.61 1.64 11.53
CA ASN A 81 -9.26 2.46 12.56
C ASN A 81 -10.65 1.92 12.92
N ILE A 82 -11.42 1.45 11.93
CA ILE A 82 -12.71 0.78 12.16
C ILE A 82 -12.52 -0.48 13.01
N LEU A 83 -11.55 -1.33 12.66
CA LEU A 83 -11.28 -2.57 13.40
C LEU A 83 -10.86 -2.28 14.84
N ILE A 84 -10.00 -1.29 15.07
CA ILE A 84 -9.64 -0.83 16.42
C ILE A 84 -10.86 -0.35 17.18
N HIS A 85 -11.70 0.47 16.55
CA HIS A 85 -12.90 1.03 17.18
C HIS A 85 -13.89 -0.06 17.63
N ILE A 86 -14.02 -1.15 16.86
CA ILE A 86 -14.88 -2.29 17.24
C ILE A 86 -14.22 -3.27 18.23
N GLY A 87 -13.03 -2.95 18.74
CA GLY A 87 -12.36 -3.68 19.82
C GLY A 87 -11.25 -4.63 19.40
N VAL A 88 -10.81 -4.61 18.14
CA VAL A 88 -9.66 -5.39 17.68
C VAL A 88 -8.36 -4.74 18.15
N SER A 89 -7.38 -5.53 18.59
CA SER A 89 -6.06 -5.00 18.97
C SER A 89 -5.40 -4.29 17.78
N GLU A 90 -4.62 -3.23 18.04
CA GLU A 90 -3.97 -2.46 16.97
C GLU A 90 -3.12 -3.34 16.03
N SER A 91 -2.37 -4.29 16.57
CA SER A 91 -1.56 -5.22 15.78
C SER A 91 -2.41 -6.10 14.87
N THR A 92 -3.50 -6.66 15.40
CA THR A 92 -4.41 -7.50 14.61
C THR A 92 -5.15 -6.66 13.57
N ALA A 93 -5.65 -5.48 13.95
CA ALA A 93 -6.35 -4.57 13.07
C ALA A 93 -5.50 -4.14 11.87
N SER A 94 -4.21 -3.84 12.08
CA SER A 94 -3.31 -3.49 10.98
C SER A 94 -3.06 -4.66 10.03
N GLN A 95 -2.84 -5.88 10.56
CA GLN A 95 -2.64 -7.08 9.73
C GLN A 95 -3.90 -7.46 8.94
N ASP A 96 -5.07 -7.34 9.56
CA ASP A 96 -6.34 -7.66 8.92
C ASP A 96 -6.72 -6.60 7.88
N ALA A 97 -6.54 -5.31 8.18
CA ALA A 97 -6.79 -4.22 7.23
C ALA A 97 -5.97 -4.39 5.94
N CYS A 98 -4.66 -4.69 6.08
CA CYS A 98 -3.73 -4.97 4.99
C CYS A 98 -4.24 -6.04 4.02
N ARG A 99 -4.99 -7.03 4.53
CA ARG A 99 -5.61 -8.05 3.68
C ARG A 99 -6.93 -7.53 3.12
N ILE A 100 -7.82 -7.08 3.99
CA ILE A 100 -9.21 -6.72 3.66
C ILE A 100 -9.27 -5.65 2.56
N GLU A 101 -8.36 -4.68 2.58
CA GLU A 101 -8.33 -3.56 1.63
C GLU A 101 -8.28 -3.99 0.15
N HIS A 102 -7.72 -5.16 -0.15
CA HIS A 102 -7.61 -5.69 -1.51
C HIS A 102 -8.80 -6.54 -1.96
N TYR A 103 -9.65 -7.01 -1.03
CA TYR A 103 -10.74 -7.95 -1.35
C TYR A 103 -12.14 -7.33 -1.26
N ILE A 104 -12.35 -6.32 -0.40
CA ILE A 104 -13.69 -5.74 -0.26
C ILE A 104 -14.04 -4.83 -1.44
N SER A 105 -15.30 -4.88 -1.86
CA SER A 105 -15.79 -4.01 -2.92
C SER A 105 -15.70 -2.53 -2.51
N PRO A 106 -15.63 -1.61 -3.48
CA PRO A 106 -15.76 -0.18 -3.20
C PRO A 106 -17.06 0.15 -2.46
N GLU A 107 -18.18 -0.49 -2.82
CA GLU A 107 -19.47 -0.31 -2.15
C GLU A 107 -19.41 -0.64 -0.65
N THR A 108 -18.85 -1.80 -0.29
CA THR A 108 -18.70 -2.20 1.12
C THR A 108 -17.79 -1.23 1.87
N PHE A 109 -16.68 -0.83 1.25
CA PHE A 109 -15.76 0.13 1.87
C PHE A 109 -16.42 1.48 2.15
N GLU A 110 -17.11 2.05 1.16
CA GLU A 110 -17.80 3.34 1.32
C GLU A 110 -18.92 3.26 2.36
N ALA A 111 -19.66 2.14 2.42
CA ALA A 111 -20.70 1.93 3.42
C ALA A 111 -20.11 1.87 4.84
N LEU A 112 -19.00 1.14 5.03
CA LEU A 112 -18.28 1.07 6.31
C LEU A 112 -17.76 2.46 6.71
N LYS A 113 -17.07 3.14 5.80
CA LYS A 113 -16.53 4.49 6.03
C LYS A 113 -17.62 5.47 6.42
N ALA A 114 -18.75 5.48 5.71
CA ALA A 114 -19.89 6.35 6.00
C ALA A 114 -20.52 6.04 7.38
N TYR A 115 -20.67 4.77 7.73
CA TYR A 115 -21.23 4.35 9.02
C TYR A 115 -20.37 4.81 10.20
N PHE A 116 -19.04 4.75 10.06
CA PHE A 116 -18.09 5.08 11.12
C PHE A 116 -17.61 6.54 11.14
N LYS A 117 -17.89 7.34 10.10
CA LYS A 117 -17.44 8.74 9.97
C LYS A 117 -17.72 9.65 11.18
N ASN A 118 -18.80 9.40 11.93
CA ASN A 118 -19.17 10.17 13.13
C ASN A 118 -18.99 9.38 14.43
N LYS A 119 -18.33 8.21 14.38
CA LYS A 119 -18.14 7.30 15.51
C LYS A 119 -16.68 7.18 15.93
N ILE A 120 -15.76 7.56 15.04
CA ILE A 120 -14.30 7.53 15.25
C ILE A 120 -13.79 8.98 15.33
#